data_AF-D6A349-F1
#
_entry.id   AF-D6A349-F1
#
_cell.length_a   1.000
_cell.length_b   1.000
_cell.length_c   1.000
_cell.angle_alpha   90.00
_cell.angle_beta   90.00
_cell.angle_gamma   90.00
#
_symmetry.space_group_name_H-M   'P 1'
#
loop_
_entity.id
_entity.type
_entity.pdbx_description
1 polymer ?
#
loop_
_entity_poly.entity_id
_entity_poly.type
_entity_poly.pdbx_seq_one_letter_code
_entity_poly.pdbx_strand_id
1 'polypeptide(L)' 'MDERKDPPAPAERRPAVAAGIRLPPAQEAYDRYTLHATRCWACRDVDRSCLTGTELHRAWRELAENALDRLAGEAPPHGQ' A
#
# COMPACT_ATOMS: atom_id res chain seq x y z
N MET A 1 -36.54 -24.45 17.95
CA MET A 1 -36.04 -23.43 17.00
C MET A 1 -34.55 -23.37 17.23
N ASP A 2 -33.75 -23.90 16.29
CA ASP A 2 -32.29 -23.88 16.33
C ASP A 2 -31.83 -22.78 15.37
N GLU A 3 -31.60 -21.58 15.90
CA GLU A 3 -30.96 -20.50 15.15
C GLU A 3 -29.46 -20.81 15.06
N ARG A 4 -29.08 -21.49 13.98
CA ARG A 4 -27.67 -21.59 13.55
C ARG A 4 -27.18 -20.19 13.20
N LYS A 5 -26.52 -19.56 14.17
CA LYS A 5 -25.85 -18.28 14.02
C LYS A 5 -24.62 -18.48 13.14
N ASP A 6 -24.70 -17.98 11.91
CA ASP A 6 -23.60 -17.96 10.95
C ASP A 6 -22.36 -17.30 11.60
N PRO A 7 -21.16 -17.91 11.54
CA PRO A 7 -19.96 -17.27 12.07
C PRO A 7 -19.62 -16.02 11.23
N PRO A 8 -19.19 -14.91 11.83
CA PRO A 8 -18.84 -13.71 11.08
C PRO A 8 -17.72 -14.03 10.09
N ALA A 9 -17.88 -13.57 8.84
CA ALA A 9 -16.87 -13.70 7.79
C ALA A 9 -15.50 -13.25 8.34
N PRO A 10 -14.41 -13.97 8.04
CA PRO A 10 -13.09 -13.60 8.50
C PRO A 10 -12.77 -12.22 7.92
N ALA A 11 -12.75 -11.21 8.79
CA ALA A 11 -12.24 -9.90 8.44
C ALA A 11 -10.84 -10.11 7.88
N GLU A 12 -10.62 -9.74 6.61
CA GLU A 12 -9.31 -9.73 5.98
C GLU A 12 -8.35 -8.99 6.91
N ARG A 13 -7.57 -9.76 7.68
CA ARG A 13 -6.56 -9.23 8.58
C ARG A 13 -5.50 -8.64 7.68
N ARG A 14 -5.58 -7.34 7.41
CA ARG A 14 -4.42 -6.57 6.96
C ARG A 14 -3.27 -6.96 7.90
N PRO A 15 -2.12 -7.41 7.39
CA PRO A 15 -1.03 -7.84 8.25
C PRO A 15 -0.72 -6.71 9.22
N ALA A 16 -0.89 -6.99 10.51
CA ALA A 16 -0.59 -6.05 11.57
C ALA A 16 0.93 -5.85 11.58
N VAL A 17 1.40 -4.83 10.88
CA VAL A 17 2.79 -4.39 10.98
C VAL A 17 2.97 -3.91 12.42
N ALA A 18 3.81 -4.60 13.18
CA ALA A 18 4.10 -4.25 14.56
C ALA A 18 4.56 -2.78 14.63
N ALA A 19 3.91 -1.99 15.49
CA ALA A 19 4.10 -0.53 15.63
C ALA A 19 5.52 -0.08 16.07
N GLY A 20 6.50 -1.00 16.11
CA GLY A 20 7.90 -0.73 16.43
C GLY A 20 8.88 -1.03 15.29
N ILE A 21 8.41 -1.59 14.15
CA ILE A 21 9.26 -1.81 12.98
C ILE A 21 9.15 -0.58 12.10
N ARG A 22 10.25 0.15 11.89
CA ARG A 22 10.29 1.18 10.84
C ARG A 22 10.04 0.49 9.52
N LEU A 23 8.92 0.85 8.89
CA LEU A 23 8.57 0.36 7.57
C LEU A 23 9.68 0.74 6.57
N PRO A 24 9.93 -0.08 5.54
CA PRO A 24 10.76 0.34 4.43
C PRO A 24 10.23 1.66 3.84
N PRO A 25 11.09 2.57 3.36
CA PRO A 25 10.67 3.89 2.88
C PRO A 25 9.54 3.84 1.83
N ALA A 26 9.59 2.88 0.91
CA ALA A 26 8.53 2.67 -0.08
C ALA A 26 7.19 2.29 0.56
N GLN A 27 7.20 1.51 1.64
CA GLN A 27 6.00 1.09 2.35
C GLN A 27 5.41 2.23 3.19
N GLU A 28 6.25 3.08 3.80
CA GLU A 28 5.78 4.31 4.45
C GLU A 28 5.13 5.28 3.46
N ALA A 29 5.72 5.45 2.27
CA ALA A 29 5.17 6.31 1.24
C ALA A 29 3.84 5.76 0.70
N TYR A 30 3.74 4.44 0.53
CA TYR A 30 2.49 3.78 0.16
C TYR A 30 1.38 3.98 1.20
N ASP A 31 1.69 3.84 2.48
CA ASP A 31 0.72 4.06 3.57
C ASP A 31 0.19 5.51 3.56
N ARG A 32 1.08 6.50 3.43
CA ARG A 32 0.67 7.92 3.33
C ARG A 32 -0.20 8.18 2.11
N TYR A 33 0.16 7.63 0.94
CA TYR A 33 -0.63 7.76 -0.29
C TYR A 33 -2.01 7.14 -0.13
N THR A 34 -2.09 5.88 0.35
CA THR A 34 -3.37 5.17 0.49
C THR A 34 -4.28 5.79 1.56
N LEU A 35 -3.71 6.27 2.66
CA LEU A 35 -4.43 7.02 3.68
C LEU A 35 -5.07 8.28 3.11
N HIS A 36 -4.35 9.02 2.25
CA HIS A 36 -4.88 10.19 1.58
C HIS A 36 -5.95 9.81 0.55
N ALA A 37 -5.64 8.87 -0.35
CA ALA A 37 -6.52 8.47 -1.45
C ALA A 37 -7.87 7.94 -0.95
N THR A 38 -7.89 7.23 0.18
CA THR A 38 -9.14 6.69 0.76
C THR A 38 -9.99 7.73 1.49
N ARG A 39 -9.43 8.87 1.88
CA ARG A 39 -10.11 9.91 2.68
C ARG A 39 -10.46 11.15 1.86
N CYS A 40 -9.59 11.53 0.93
CA CYS A 40 -9.78 12.70 0.07
C CYS A 40 -11.00 12.47 -0.82
N TRP A 41 -11.92 13.45 -0.86
CA TRP A 41 -13.09 13.37 -1.74
C TRP A 41 -12.69 13.51 -3.21
N ALA A 42 -11.73 14.39 -3.50
CA ALA A 42 -11.25 14.61 -4.87
C ALA A 42 -10.52 13.38 -5.42
N CYS A 43 -9.84 12.58 -4.58
CA CYS A 43 -9.23 11.32 -5.02
C CYS A 43 -10.26 10.21 -5.29
N ARG A 44 -11.48 10.32 -4.76
CA ARG A 44 -12.57 9.35 -4.99
C ARG A 44 -13.42 9.70 -6.21
N ASP A 45 -13.23 10.88 -6.77
CA ASP A 45 -13.96 11.40 -7.92
C ASP A 45 -13.05 11.31 -9.17
N VAL A 46 -13.52 10.62 -10.21
CA VAL A 46 -12.72 10.33 -11.41
C VAL A 46 -12.47 11.57 -12.26
N ASP A 47 -13.35 12.58 -12.14
CA ASP A 47 -13.31 13.81 -12.94
C ASP A 47 -12.51 14.91 -12.23
N ARG A 48 -11.98 14.63 -11.04
CA ARG A 48 -11.22 15.58 -10.23
C ARG A 48 -9.75 15.21 -10.17
N SER A 49 -8.90 16.22 -10.19
CA SER A 49 -7.47 16.06 -9.91
C SER A 49 -7.17 16.51 -8.48
N CYS A 50 -6.33 15.72 -7.79
CA CYS A 50 -5.83 16.06 -6.47
C CYS A 50 -4.30 16.16 -6.52
N LEU A 51 -3.76 17.37 -6.43
CA LEU A 51 -2.31 17.61 -6.46
C LEU A 51 -1.59 16.83 -5.37
N THR A 52 -2.08 16.86 -4.13
CA THR A 52 -1.50 16.12 -3.01
C THR A 52 -1.50 14.62 -3.26
N GLY A 53 -2.59 14.06 -3.80
CA GLY A 53 -2.66 12.65 -4.18
C GLY A 53 -1.63 12.30 -5.27
N THR A 54 -1.46 13.16 -6.26
CA THR A 54 -0.46 13.01 -7.33
C THR A 54 0.97 13.05 -6.79
N GLU A 55 1.28 14.00 -5.90
CA GLU A 55 2.61 14.13 -5.28
C GLU A 55 2.94 12.91 -4.41
N LEU A 56 1.98 12.44 -3.60
CA LEU A 56 2.15 11.25 -2.77
C LEU A 56 2.33 9.98 -3.62
N HIS A 57 1.56 9.84 -4.69
CA HIS A 57 1.69 8.73 -5.63
C HIS A 57 3.06 8.73 -6.32
N ARG A 58 3.52 9.90 -6.77
CA ARG A 58 4.83 10.06 -7.40
C ARG A 58 5.96 9.70 -6.43
N ALA A 59 5.92 10.22 -5.21
CA ALA A 59 6.92 9.91 -4.20
C ALA A 59 6.99 8.41 -3.86
N TRP A 60 5.83 7.74 -3.77
CA TRP A 60 5.79 6.29 -3.60
C TRP A 60 6.41 5.54 -4.79
N ARG A 61 6.04 5.93 -6.02
CA ARG A 61 6.56 5.34 -7.26
C ARG A 61 8.09 5.40 -7.33
N GLU A 62 8.68 6.57 -7.07
CA GLU A 62 10.13 6.76 -7.07
C GLU A 62 10.83 5.83 -6.06
N LEU A 63 10.27 5.68 -4.86
CA LEU A 63 10.84 4.79 -3.84
C LEU A 63 10.67 3.31 -4.18
N ALA A 64 9.53 2.93 -4.76
CA ALA A 64 9.26 1.56 -5.19
C ALA A 64 10.17 1.15 -6.35
N GLU A 65 10.36 2.04 -7.33
CA GLU A 65 11.24 1.80 -8.48
C GLU A 65 12.70 1.62 -8.03
N ASN A 66 13.19 2.48 -7.13
CA ASN A 66 14.53 2.33 -6.55
C ASN A 66 14.68 1.03 -5.73
N ALA A 67 13.64 0.58 -5.03
CA ALA A 67 13.68 -0.67 -4.29
C ALA A 67 13.72 -1.89 -5.22
N LEU A 68 12.93 -1.85 -6.30
CA LEU A 68 12.93 -2.91 -7.32
C LEU A 68 14.25 -3.00 -8.07
N ASP A 69 14.85 -1.85 -8.42
CA ASP A 69 16.16 -1.80 -9.09
C ASP A 69 17.26 -2.46 -8.24
N ARG A 70 17.31 -2.16 -6.94
CA ARG A 70 18.23 -2.82 -6.01
C ARG A 70 18.01 -4.33 -5.93
N LEU A 71 16.76 -4.77 -5.80
CA LEU A 71 16.43 -6.19 -5.75
C LEU A 71 16.81 -6.90 -7.05
N ALA A 72 16.63 -6.25 -8.21
CA ALA A 72 17.02 -6.78 -9.51
C ALA A 72 18.54 -6.82 -9.69
N GLY A 73 19.27 -5.84 -9.16
CA GLY A 73 20.74 -5.82 -9.14
C GLY A 73 21.37 -6.82 -8.17
N GLU A 74 20.69 -7.16 -7.08
CA GLU A 74 21.09 -8.19 -6.11
C GLU A 74 20.66 -9.61 -6.52
N ALA A 75 19.75 -9.75 -7.48
CA ALA A 75 19.37 -11.06 -7.99
C ALA A 75 20.57 -11.68 -8.73
N PRO A 76 21.09 -12.84 -8.30
CA PRO A 76 22.11 -13.54 -9.08
C PRO A 76 21.53 -13.86 -10.46
N PRO A 77 22.35 -13.89 -11.53
CA PRO A 77 21.86 -14.35 -12.82
C PRO A 77 21.36 -15.78 -12.59
N HIS A 78 20.05 -15.98 -12.66
CA HIS A 78 19.47 -17.31 -12.77
C HIS A 78 19.84 -17.85 -14.16
N GLY A 79 21.10 -18.26 -14.29
CA GLY A 79 21.59 -19.10 -15.35
C GLY A 79 21.43 -20.55 -14.91
N GLN A 80 20.50 -21.24 -15.55
CA GLN A 80 20.69 -22.58 -16.11
C GLN A 80 19.57 -22.88 -17.10
#